data_AF-A0A847XF08-F1
#
_entry.id   AF-A0A847XF08-F1
#
_cell.length_a   1.000
_cell.length_b   1.000
_cell.length_c   1.000
_cell.angle_alpha   90.00
_cell.angle_beta   90.00
_cell.angle_gamma   90.00
#
_symmetry.space_group_name_H-M   'P 1'
#
loop_
_entity.id
_entity.type
_entity.pdbx_description
1 polymer ?
#
loop_
_entity_poly.entity_id
_entity_poly.type
_entity_poly.pdbx_seq_one_letter_code
_entity_poly.pdbx_strand_id
1 'polypeptide(L)'
;MEKIETIDFIDEIYKEMKKLDYAMSLFIAKIKYKNIFMKEVAEDYIKSLLLKDGRFVFINENQFFLRESIEEIMSIYDDDIDDAEEYIKDKYFVKNVHRETLLTSKYDSLNLKFGNKIYKICDMKDFNKVIKREGFITFNVANVISEHFNLDYHSLLREMDEINVRIDNEEKFKKECVVLKNKRFNRASTTIIDNKENILLIDFRTNELVASIMALYLINKGYIENHNSYFSNKHIRGLYKMNIIDEYNKNDYIKLTNIGEELIKGFSMFLDKNFYTIDYLMDKINNCKSTKELAKSKVVKKLDNANFWEAISYPIRQIYLHNEYSKLLIQLISKANKSEIYNLGDILLFHLYNGRKEEIRKIFVGETATSGLKPIKDNKDICLKCEGYKCSRKVYITKTKLLYYRCNYVDTYIKKIHKDLDYLDMIMKDLLIIKFVVPYNLTSKNKIFMKNINLLDKKSNVLHKKDGEYCPFKDIWILKEKYHDTVV
;
A
#
# COMPACT_ATOMS: atom_id res chain seq x y z
N MET A 1 37.44 -27.32 4.40
CA MET A 1 37.00 -28.73 4.35
C MET A 1 35.98 -29.10 5.45
N GLU A 2 35.54 -28.20 6.34
CA GLU A 2 34.57 -28.51 7.43
C GLU A 2 33.09 -28.60 7.01
N LYS A 3 32.73 -28.12 5.81
CA LYS A 3 31.32 -28.08 5.35
C LYS A 3 30.74 -29.45 5.00
N ILE A 4 31.58 -30.42 4.65
CA ILE A 4 31.13 -31.77 4.23
C ILE A 4 30.81 -32.62 5.47
N GLU A 5 31.63 -32.55 6.53
CA GLU A 5 31.40 -33.29 7.78
C GLU A 5 30.05 -32.95 8.43
N THR A 6 29.61 -31.69 8.38
CA THR A 6 28.36 -31.27 9.05
C THR A 6 27.07 -31.75 8.36
N ILE A 7 27.11 -32.09 7.06
CA ILE A 7 25.92 -32.55 6.30
C ILE A 7 25.53 -33.96 6.71
N ASP A 8 26.51 -34.85 6.91
CA ASP A 8 26.27 -36.26 7.25
C ASP A 8 25.55 -36.41 8.60
N PHE A 9 25.92 -35.62 9.60
CA PHE A 9 25.25 -35.63 10.90
C PHE A 9 23.80 -35.14 10.83
N ILE A 10 23.55 -34.03 10.14
CA ILE A 10 22.20 -33.47 10.07
C ILE A 10 21.25 -34.43 9.34
N ASP A 11 21.73 -35.07 8.27
CA ASP A 11 20.95 -36.07 7.53
C ASP A 11 20.71 -37.36 8.31
N GLU A 12 21.67 -37.80 9.14
CA GLU A 12 21.48 -38.94 10.04
C GLU A 12 20.41 -38.65 11.10
N ILE A 13 20.48 -37.49 11.75
CA ILE A 13 19.48 -37.02 12.71
C ILE A 13 18.09 -36.97 12.06
N TYR A 14 18.00 -36.40 10.85
CA TYR A 14 16.75 -36.32 10.09
C TYR A 14 16.16 -37.71 9.79
N LYS A 15 16.97 -38.64 9.26
CA LYS A 15 16.52 -40.00 8.91
C LYS A 15 16.01 -40.77 10.11
N GLU A 16 16.69 -40.64 11.25
CA GLU A 16 16.30 -41.33 12.47
C GLU A 16 14.99 -40.78 13.04
N MET A 17 14.87 -39.46 13.18
CA MET A 17 13.64 -38.84 13.66
C MET A 17 12.46 -39.15 12.74
N LYS A 18 12.68 -39.17 11.42
CA LYS A 18 11.64 -39.52 10.44
C LYS A 18 11.19 -40.98 10.57
N LYS A 19 12.11 -41.89 10.94
CA LYS A 19 11.82 -43.32 11.11
C LYS A 19 11.07 -43.62 12.41
N LEU A 20 11.42 -42.91 13.48
CA LEU A 20 10.96 -43.24 14.84
C LEU A 20 9.88 -42.30 15.38
N ASP A 21 9.54 -41.22 14.66
CA ASP A 21 8.55 -40.19 15.01
C ASP A 21 8.61 -39.77 16.49
N TYR A 22 9.66 -39.04 16.88
CA TYR A 22 9.85 -38.59 18.26
C TYR A 22 10.52 -37.22 18.37
N ALA A 23 10.33 -36.58 19.53
CA ALA A 23 11.05 -35.37 19.93
C ALA A 23 12.47 -35.71 20.40
N MET A 24 13.50 -35.19 19.74
CA MET A 24 14.89 -35.47 20.14
C MET A 24 15.40 -34.38 21.09
N SER A 25 16.17 -34.77 22.11
CA SER A 25 16.87 -33.81 22.98
C SER A 25 18.24 -33.44 22.42
N LEU A 26 18.71 -32.23 22.76
CA LEU A 26 20.08 -31.77 22.43
C LEU A 26 21.15 -32.71 22.97
N PHE A 27 20.92 -33.28 24.16
CA PHE A 27 21.81 -34.25 24.77
C PHE A 27 22.00 -35.50 23.88
N ILE A 28 20.90 -36.05 23.35
CA ILE A 28 20.95 -37.21 22.44
C ILE A 28 21.65 -36.84 21.13
N ALA A 29 21.33 -35.67 20.56
CA ALA A 29 21.98 -35.19 19.33
C ALA A 29 23.49 -34.99 19.52
N LYS A 30 23.93 -34.49 20.69
CA LYS A 30 25.34 -34.34 21.05
C LYS A 30 26.05 -35.69 21.13
N ILE A 31 25.45 -36.71 21.73
CA ILE A 31 26.01 -38.07 21.78
C ILE A 31 26.21 -38.62 20.36
N LYS A 32 25.23 -38.41 19.47
CA LYS A 32 25.33 -38.86 18.07
C LYS A 32 26.45 -38.14 17.32
N TYR A 33 26.56 -36.82 17.48
CA TYR A 33 27.66 -36.05 16.90
C TYR A 33 29.02 -36.60 17.35
N LYS A 34 29.16 -36.90 18.65
CA LYS A 34 30.38 -37.51 19.21
C LYS A 34 30.65 -38.89 18.60
N ASN A 35 29.64 -39.73 18.37
CA ASN A 35 29.82 -41.04 17.77
C ASN A 35 30.22 -40.99 16.29
N ILE A 36 29.74 -40.00 15.54
CA ILE A 36 30.06 -39.87 14.10
C ILE A 36 31.46 -39.30 13.90
N PHE A 37 31.81 -38.24 14.63
CA PHE A 37 33.07 -37.50 14.39
C PHE A 37 34.15 -37.76 15.43
N MET A 38 33.87 -38.56 16.46
CA MET A 38 34.77 -38.79 17.61
C MET A 38 35.22 -37.49 18.28
N LYS A 39 34.38 -36.45 18.23
CA LYS A 39 34.65 -35.10 18.75
C LYS A 39 33.60 -34.68 19.77
N GLU A 40 34.04 -34.04 20.84
CA GLU A 40 33.15 -33.48 21.85
C GLU A 40 32.89 -32.00 21.59
N VAL A 41 31.61 -31.61 21.62
CA VAL A 41 31.16 -30.25 21.33
C VAL A 41 30.11 -29.78 22.36
N ALA A 42 29.93 -28.48 22.48
CA ALA A 42 28.89 -27.88 23.32
C ALA A 42 27.49 -28.09 22.72
N GLU A 43 26.45 -28.14 23.56
CA GLU A 43 25.06 -28.27 23.09
C GLU A 43 24.62 -27.04 22.27
N ASP A 44 25.10 -25.85 22.61
CA ASP A 44 24.86 -24.62 21.83
C ASP A 44 25.38 -24.72 20.40
N TYR A 45 26.50 -25.44 20.20
CA TYR A 45 27.03 -25.67 18.87
C TYR A 45 26.09 -26.58 18.07
N ILE A 46 25.63 -27.69 18.65
CA ILE A 46 24.65 -28.60 18.03
C ILE A 46 23.35 -27.86 17.71
N LYS A 47 22.85 -27.08 18.67
CA LYS A 47 21.66 -26.23 18.49
C LYS A 47 21.83 -25.28 17.31
N SER A 48 22.98 -24.62 17.20
CA SER A 48 23.29 -23.70 16.09
C SER A 48 23.34 -24.41 14.73
N LEU A 49 23.83 -25.65 14.66
CA LEU A 49 23.86 -26.45 13.43
C LEU A 49 22.44 -26.83 12.99
N LEU A 50 21.63 -27.35 13.92
CA LEU A 50 20.26 -27.77 13.65
C LEU A 50 19.34 -26.59 13.33
N LEU A 51 19.51 -25.44 13.98
CA LEU A 51 18.74 -24.22 13.68
C LEU A 51 19.04 -23.64 12.28
N LYS A 52 20.26 -23.84 11.76
CA LYS A 52 20.61 -23.44 10.39
C LYS A 52 19.92 -24.31 9.35
N ASP A 53 19.55 -25.53 9.71
CA ASP A 53 18.85 -26.45 8.83
C ASP A 53 17.32 -26.27 8.97
N GLY A 54 16.67 -25.91 7.87
CA GLY A 54 15.24 -25.60 7.85
C GLY A 54 14.32 -26.77 8.22
N ARG A 55 14.83 -28.01 8.32
CA ARG A 55 14.04 -29.20 8.64
C ARG A 55 13.71 -29.34 10.12
N PHE A 56 14.40 -28.65 11.02
CA PHE A 56 14.21 -28.80 12.47
C PHE A 56 13.53 -27.59 13.10
N VAL A 57 12.78 -27.83 14.17
CA VAL A 57 12.12 -26.81 14.98
C VAL A 57 12.32 -27.13 16.45
N PHE A 58 12.87 -26.18 17.21
CA PHE A 58 13.04 -26.31 18.65
C PHE A 58 11.74 -25.97 19.35
N ILE A 59 11.14 -26.95 20.02
CA ILE A 59 9.87 -26.82 20.75
C ILE A 59 10.05 -26.29 22.18
N ASN A 60 11.26 -26.37 22.73
CA ASN A 60 11.66 -25.74 23.99
C ASN A 60 13.19 -25.54 23.98
N GLU A 61 13.80 -25.21 25.12
CA GLU A 61 15.24 -24.96 25.18
C GLU A 61 16.10 -26.17 24.80
N ASN A 62 15.61 -27.39 25.05
CA ASN A 62 16.40 -28.62 25.08
C ASN A 62 15.93 -29.71 24.11
N GLN A 63 14.75 -29.57 23.51
CA GLN A 63 14.12 -30.56 22.62
C GLN A 63 13.72 -29.93 21.30
N PHE A 64 13.75 -30.73 20.24
CA PHE A 64 13.38 -30.32 18.89
C PHE A 64 12.66 -31.44 18.13
N PHE A 65 11.89 -31.02 17.12
CA PHE A 65 11.11 -31.85 16.22
C PHE A 65 11.55 -31.67 14.77
N LEU A 66 11.12 -32.59 13.92
CA LEU A 66 11.02 -32.33 12.50
C LEU A 66 9.91 -31.32 12.24
N ARG A 67 10.17 -30.35 11.38
CA ARG A 67 9.20 -29.33 10.96
C ARG A 67 7.96 -30.00 10.35
N GLU A 68 8.15 -31.02 9.53
CA GLU A 68 7.07 -31.79 8.92
C GLU A 68 6.14 -32.42 9.96
N SER A 69 6.67 -32.98 11.05
CA SER A 69 5.87 -33.55 12.14
C SER A 69 5.03 -32.47 12.85
N ILE A 70 5.60 -31.29 13.12
CA ILE A 70 4.84 -30.19 13.72
C ILE A 70 3.74 -29.70 12.77
N GLU A 71 4.05 -29.59 11.47
CA GLU A 71 3.05 -29.21 10.47
C GLU A 71 1.91 -30.23 10.34
N GLU A 72 2.20 -31.52 10.45
CA GLU A 72 1.21 -32.59 10.44
C GLU A 72 0.33 -32.56 11.68
N ILE A 73 0.93 -32.42 12.87
CA ILE A 73 0.19 -32.28 14.13
C ILE A 73 -0.78 -31.10 14.06
N MET A 74 -0.29 -29.92 13.66
CA MET A 74 -1.14 -28.73 13.55
C MET A 74 -2.23 -28.90 12.49
N SER A 75 -1.97 -29.64 11.40
CA SER A 75 -3.00 -29.97 10.41
C SER A 75 -4.09 -30.90 10.95
N ILE A 76 -3.79 -31.76 11.92
CA ILE A 76 -4.77 -32.67 12.53
C ILE A 76 -5.72 -31.90 13.47
N TYR A 77 -5.20 -30.90 14.17
CA TYR A 77 -5.95 -30.10 15.13
C TYR A 77 -6.49 -28.79 14.55
N ASP A 78 -6.58 -28.67 13.22
CA ASP A 78 -7.05 -27.45 12.53
C ASP A 78 -6.37 -26.15 13.02
N ASP A 79 -5.07 -26.25 13.31
CA ASP A 79 -4.24 -25.22 13.93
C ASP A 79 -4.72 -24.72 15.32
N ASP A 80 -5.48 -25.50 16.09
CA ASP A 80 -5.76 -25.24 17.49
C ASP A 80 -4.50 -25.47 18.33
N ILE A 81 -3.93 -24.36 18.86
CA ILE A 81 -2.68 -24.37 19.60
C ILE A 81 -2.84 -25.06 20.95
N ASP A 82 -4.00 -24.93 21.61
CA ASP A 82 -4.20 -25.49 22.94
C ASP A 82 -4.28 -27.02 22.85
N ASP A 83 -5.09 -27.56 21.92
CA ASP A 83 -5.23 -28.99 21.69
C ASP A 83 -3.93 -29.62 21.15
N ALA A 84 -3.25 -28.95 20.21
CA ALA A 84 -1.98 -29.42 19.69
C ALA A 84 -0.87 -29.41 20.74
N GLU A 85 -0.84 -28.41 21.64
CA GLU A 85 0.11 -28.39 22.75
C GLU A 85 -0.15 -29.54 23.73
N GLU A 86 -1.41 -29.80 24.09
CA GLU A 86 -1.79 -30.91 24.96
C GLU A 86 -1.37 -32.25 24.35
N TYR A 87 -1.68 -32.47 23.07
CA TYR A 87 -1.23 -33.65 22.35
C TYR A 87 0.30 -33.82 22.33
N ILE A 88 1.05 -32.73 22.11
CA ILE A 88 2.53 -32.79 22.10
C ILE A 88 3.07 -33.16 23.48
N LYS A 89 2.50 -32.58 24.55
CA LYS A 89 2.89 -32.89 25.93
C LYS A 89 2.64 -34.35 26.26
N ASP A 90 1.48 -34.86 25.87
CA ASP A 90 1.05 -36.20 26.25
C ASP A 90 1.72 -37.29 25.42
N LYS A 91 1.77 -37.13 24.09
CA LYS A 91 2.33 -38.15 23.20
C LYS A 91 3.86 -38.18 23.23
N TYR A 92 4.52 -37.02 23.32
CA TYR A 92 5.96 -36.91 23.19
C TYR A 92 6.69 -36.57 24.50
N PHE A 93 5.97 -36.53 25.62
CA PHE A 93 6.50 -36.28 26.97
C PHE A 93 7.32 -34.98 27.07
N VAL A 94 6.87 -33.94 26.38
CA VAL A 94 7.52 -32.63 26.32
C VAL A 94 7.00 -31.74 27.43
N LYS A 95 7.89 -31.01 28.11
CA LYS A 95 7.52 -29.95 29.06
C LYS A 95 7.75 -28.57 28.46
N ASN A 96 6.89 -27.62 28.82
CA ASN A 96 7.00 -26.19 28.47
C ASN A 96 7.20 -25.94 26.97
N VAL A 97 6.18 -26.25 26.17
CA VAL A 97 6.20 -26.01 24.72
C VAL A 97 6.21 -24.50 24.44
N HIS A 98 7.20 -24.04 23.69
CA HIS A 98 7.25 -22.69 23.16
C HIS A 98 6.15 -22.55 22.10
N ARG A 99 4.94 -22.13 22.49
CA ARG A 99 3.78 -22.00 21.58
C ARG A 99 4.05 -21.26 20.26
N GLU A 100 5.04 -20.36 20.24
CA GLU A 100 5.51 -19.68 19.02
C GLU A 100 5.99 -20.65 17.92
N THR A 101 6.39 -21.87 18.29
CA THR A 101 6.89 -22.91 17.39
C THR A 101 5.78 -23.72 16.74
N LEU A 102 4.57 -23.66 17.30
CA LEU A 102 3.37 -24.30 16.79
C LEU A 102 2.65 -23.41 15.75
N LEU A 103 3.10 -22.17 15.58
CA LEU A 103 2.61 -21.28 14.53
C LEU A 103 3.10 -21.78 13.16
N THR A 104 2.30 -22.65 12.53
CA THR A 104 2.54 -23.14 11.18
C THR A 104 2.35 -22.02 10.17
N SER A 105 3.25 -21.97 9.19
CA SER A 105 3.31 -20.93 8.14
C SER A 105 2.20 -21.04 7.09
N LYS A 106 1.22 -21.94 7.25
CA LYS A 106 0.29 -22.33 6.19
C LYS A 106 -0.91 -21.42 6.01
N TYR A 107 -1.24 -20.56 6.98
CA TYR A 107 -2.36 -19.62 6.83
C TYR A 107 -2.04 -18.21 7.34
N ASP A 108 -2.48 -17.19 6.59
CA ASP A 108 -2.44 -15.75 6.87
C ASP A 108 -3.28 -15.41 8.15
N SER A 109 -2.97 -16.04 9.30
CA SER A 109 -3.72 -15.85 10.55
C SER A 109 -3.10 -14.75 11.42
N LEU A 110 -3.95 -13.89 11.98
CA LEU A 110 -3.54 -12.86 12.93
C LEU A 110 -3.40 -13.50 14.32
N ASN A 111 -2.25 -13.32 14.98
CA ASN A 111 -1.99 -13.92 16.28
C ASN A 111 -1.70 -12.84 17.33
N LEU A 112 -2.46 -12.86 18.42
CA LEU A 112 -2.30 -11.95 19.56
C LEU A 112 -1.68 -12.68 20.74
N LYS A 113 -0.65 -12.11 21.33
CA LYS A 113 -0.04 -12.58 22.57
C LYS A 113 -0.47 -11.70 23.72
N PHE A 114 -1.01 -12.33 24.76
CA PHE A 114 -1.36 -11.74 26.05
C PHE A 114 -0.55 -12.46 27.15
N GLY A 115 0.52 -11.82 27.62
CA GLY A 115 1.51 -12.40 28.51
C GLY A 115 2.13 -13.66 27.91
N ASN A 116 1.84 -14.82 28.49
CA ASN A 116 2.31 -16.13 28.04
C ASN A 116 1.31 -16.87 27.12
N LYS A 117 0.12 -16.31 26.89
CA LYS A 117 -0.92 -16.91 26.05
C LYS A 117 -0.85 -16.35 24.64
N ILE A 118 -1.15 -17.20 23.66
CA ILE A 118 -1.23 -16.83 22.25
C ILE A 118 -2.62 -17.22 21.74
N TYR A 119 -3.28 -16.28 21.07
CA TYR A 119 -4.60 -16.44 20.50
C TYR A 119 -4.56 -16.24 18.99
N LYS A 120 -5.11 -17.19 18.25
CA LYS A 120 -5.37 -17.07 16.81
C LYS A 120 -6.68 -16.29 16.63
N ILE A 121 -6.64 -15.25 15.81
CA ILE A 121 -7.77 -14.40 15.49
C ILE A 121 -8.10 -14.61 14.00
N CYS A 122 -9.22 -15.30 13.74
CA CYS A 122 -9.69 -15.54 12.37
C CYS A 122 -10.71 -14.48 11.94
N ASP A 123 -11.50 -13.96 12.88
CA ASP A 123 -12.47 -12.90 12.63
C ASP A 123 -12.65 -11.93 13.83
N MET A 124 -13.57 -10.96 13.69
CA MET A 124 -13.90 -10.00 14.74
C MET A 124 -14.62 -10.63 15.95
N LYS A 125 -15.28 -11.77 15.79
CA LYS A 125 -15.91 -12.47 16.94
C LYS A 125 -14.84 -13.10 17.82
N ASP A 126 -13.84 -13.72 17.21
CA ASP A 126 -12.68 -14.28 17.91
C ASP A 126 -11.93 -13.17 18.65
N PHE A 127 -11.68 -12.06 17.96
CA PHE A 127 -11.05 -10.88 18.57
C PHE A 127 -11.85 -10.39 19.78
N ASN A 128 -13.15 -10.16 19.62
CA ASN A 128 -14.03 -9.67 20.68
C ASN A 128 -14.10 -10.65 21.87
N LYS A 129 -14.01 -11.95 21.63
CA LYS A 129 -13.96 -12.96 22.69
C LYS A 129 -12.64 -12.88 23.48
N VAL A 130 -11.52 -12.75 22.77
CA VAL A 130 -10.18 -12.67 23.38
C VAL A 130 -10.02 -11.42 24.23
N ILE A 131 -10.37 -10.25 23.71
CA ILE A 131 -10.21 -8.99 24.44
C ILE A 131 -11.18 -8.84 25.61
N LYS A 132 -12.41 -9.39 25.51
CA LYS A 132 -13.33 -9.47 26.66
C LYS A 132 -12.78 -10.36 27.77
N ARG A 133 -12.08 -11.44 27.41
CA ARG A 133 -11.46 -12.35 28.36
C ARG A 133 -10.27 -11.71 29.08
N GLU A 134 -9.40 -11.04 28.33
CA GLU A 134 -8.16 -10.45 28.88
C GLU A 134 -8.40 -9.05 29.49
N GLY A 135 -9.47 -8.36 29.10
CA GLY A 135 -9.95 -7.13 29.74
C GLY A 135 -9.19 -5.86 29.34
N PHE A 136 -8.17 -5.95 28.49
CA PHE A 136 -7.43 -4.80 27.99
C PHE A 136 -6.87 -5.01 26.58
N ILE A 137 -6.47 -3.93 25.93
CA ILE A 137 -5.75 -3.93 24.66
C ILE A 137 -4.76 -2.76 24.60
N THR A 138 -3.60 -2.96 23.98
CA THR A 138 -2.64 -1.88 23.73
C THR A 138 -3.01 -1.11 22.46
N PHE A 139 -2.69 0.19 22.45
CA PHE A 139 -2.91 1.07 21.30
C PHE A 139 -2.42 0.46 19.97
N ASN A 140 -1.22 -0.12 19.96
CA ASN A 140 -0.62 -0.74 18.78
C ASN A 140 -1.40 -1.95 18.29
N VAL A 141 -1.87 -2.81 19.20
CA VAL A 141 -2.63 -4.01 18.83
C VAL A 141 -3.99 -3.60 18.26
N ALA A 142 -4.66 -2.61 18.87
CA ALA A 142 -5.90 -2.06 18.32
C ALA A 142 -5.71 -1.49 16.91
N ASN A 143 -4.61 -0.78 16.67
CA ASN A 143 -4.31 -0.25 15.34
C ASN A 143 -4.11 -1.38 14.31
N VAL A 144 -3.31 -2.39 14.65
CA VAL A 144 -3.08 -3.54 13.76
C VAL A 144 -4.37 -4.31 13.47
N ILE A 145 -5.25 -4.46 14.47
CA ILE A 145 -6.57 -5.09 14.31
C ILE A 145 -7.45 -4.27 13.37
N SER A 146 -7.49 -2.94 13.55
CA SER A 146 -8.24 -2.05 12.67
C SER A 146 -7.75 -2.14 11.23
N GLU A 147 -6.43 -2.26 11.02
CA GLU A 147 -5.86 -2.46 9.69
C GLU A 147 -6.18 -3.85 9.12
N HIS A 148 -6.10 -4.91 9.94
CA HIS A 148 -6.33 -6.29 9.53
C HIS A 148 -7.77 -6.53 9.07
N PHE A 149 -8.73 -6.06 9.87
CA PHE A 149 -10.16 -6.17 9.55
C PHE A 149 -10.70 -4.97 8.75
N ASN A 150 -9.82 -4.03 8.39
CA ASN A 150 -10.14 -2.82 7.64
C ASN A 150 -11.31 -2.03 8.26
N LEU A 151 -11.23 -1.86 9.58
CA LEU A 151 -12.16 -1.10 10.43
C LEU A 151 -11.64 0.31 10.67
N ASP A 152 -12.55 1.24 10.95
CA ASP A 152 -12.17 2.56 11.45
C ASP A 152 -11.59 2.43 12.86
N TYR A 153 -10.37 2.93 13.06
CA TYR A 153 -9.63 2.81 14.31
C TYR A 153 -10.38 3.42 15.49
N HIS A 154 -10.93 4.63 15.33
CA HIS A 154 -11.65 5.32 16.41
C HIS A 154 -12.99 4.64 16.74
N SER A 155 -13.64 4.05 15.75
CA SER A 155 -14.84 3.25 15.96
C SER A 155 -14.54 1.94 16.68
N LEU A 156 -13.41 1.28 16.36
CA LEU A 156 -12.93 0.12 17.11
C LEU A 156 -12.68 0.49 18.58
N LEU A 157 -12.00 1.61 18.85
CA LEU A 157 -11.76 2.07 20.23
C LEU A 157 -13.05 2.35 20.99
N ARG A 158 -14.05 2.96 20.34
CA ARG A 158 -15.37 3.19 20.95
C ARG A 158 -16.08 1.87 21.27
N GLU A 159 -16.04 0.90 20.36
CA GLU A 159 -16.58 -0.44 20.62
C GLU A 159 -15.88 -1.11 21.80
N MET A 160 -14.56 -0.94 21.96
CA MET A 160 -13.80 -1.47 23.10
C MET A 160 -14.24 -0.84 24.42
N ASP A 161 -14.44 0.47 24.44
CA ASP A 161 -14.92 1.21 25.60
C ASP A 161 -16.34 0.76 25.99
N GLU A 162 -17.23 0.59 25.01
CA GLU A 162 -18.60 0.11 25.19
C GLU A 162 -18.68 -1.32 25.77
N ILE A 163 -17.69 -2.18 25.50
CA ILE A 163 -17.60 -3.53 26.06
C ILE A 163 -16.72 -3.63 27.32
N ASN A 164 -16.40 -2.50 27.96
CA ASN A 164 -15.58 -2.39 29.18
C ASN A 164 -14.14 -2.95 29.03
N VAL A 165 -13.54 -2.86 27.85
CA VAL A 165 -12.14 -3.24 27.62
C VAL A 165 -11.25 -2.01 27.79
N ARG A 166 -10.29 -2.09 28.70
CA ARG A 166 -9.36 -0.98 28.96
C ARG A 166 -8.39 -0.79 27.79
N ILE A 167 -8.34 0.42 27.25
CA ILE A 167 -7.35 0.79 26.23
C ILE A 167 -6.10 1.34 26.93
N ASP A 168 -4.97 0.64 26.78
CA ASP A 168 -3.67 1.09 27.28
C ASP A 168 -3.03 2.08 26.30
N ASN A 169 -3.43 3.35 26.42
CA ASN A 169 -2.93 4.46 25.63
C ASN A 169 -1.48 4.87 26.00
N GLU A 170 -1.01 4.50 27.19
CA GLU A 170 0.31 4.85 27.70
C GLU A 170 1.37 3.76 27.43
N GLU A 171 1.00 2.70 26.70
CA GLU A 171 1.85 1.55 26.37
C GLU A 171 2.48 0.86 27.60
N LYS A 172 1.89 0.99 28.79
CA LYS A 172 2.38 0.38 30.03
C LYS A 172 2.50 -1.15 29.92
N PHE A 173 1.64 -1.78 29.14
CA PHE A 173 1.54 -3.22 28.93
C PHE A 173 2.02 -3.65 27.53
N LYS A 174 2.87 -2.84 26.87
CA LYS A 174 3.37 -3.12 25.51
C LYS A 174 4.10 -4.45 25.37
N LYS A 175 4.65 -5.02 26.44
CA LYS A 175 5.27 -6.35 26.44
C LYS A 175 4.27 -7.49 26.67
N GLU A 176 3.11 -7.17 27.22
CA GLU A 176 2.10 -8.13 27.61
C GLU A 176 1.05 -8.31 26.50
N CYS A 177 0.65 -7.26 25.79
CA CYS A 177 -0.29 -7.37 24.66
C CYS A 177 0.41 -6.98 23.34
N VAL A 178 0.77 -7.97 22.54
CA VAL A 178 1.50 -7.78 21.27
C VAL A 178 0.93 -8.62 20.13
N VAL A 179 1.06 -8.13 18.90
CA VAL A 179 0.83 -8.95 17.70
C VAL A 179 2.09 -9.77 17.42
N LEU A 180 1.96 -11.09 17.36
CA LEU A 180 3.09 -11.95 17.01
C LEU A 180 3.34 -11.94 15.51
N LYS A 181 4.63 -11.82 15.15
CA LYS A 181 5.16 -11.56 13.81
C LYS A 181 4.38 -12.30 12.71
N ASN A 182 3.66 -11.51 11.92
CA ASN A 182 3.25 -11.90 10.58
C ASN A 182 4.22 -11.21 9.60
N LYS A 183 4.81 -11.95 8.64
CA LYS A 183 5.79 -11.43 7.65
C LYS A 183 5.24 -10.23 6.85
N ARG A 184 3.92 -10.02 6.84
CA ARG A 184 3.26 -8.88 6.19
C ARG A 184 2.99 -7.65 7.07
N PHE A 185 3.01 -7.77 8.40
CA PHE A 185 2.51 -6.72 9.30
C PHE A 185 3.61 -5.91 10.00
N ASN A 186 4.87 -6.05 9.58
CA ASN A 186 5.83 -4.94 9.71
C ASN A 186 5.43 -3.84 8.71
N ARG A 187 4.28 -3.18 8.95
CA ARG A 187 4.06 -1.81 8.51
C ARG A 187 4.31 -0.99 9.75
N ALA A 188 5.58 -0.61 9.93
CA ALA A 188 5.89 0.42 10.91
C ALA A 188 4.93 1.59 10.67
N SER A 189 4.33 2.12 11.74
CA SER A 189 3.60 3.38 11.73
C SER A 189 4.49 4.42 11.07
N THR A 190 4.36 4.55 9.75
CA THR A 190 5.30 5.33 8.98
C THR A 190 4.81 6.73 9.12
N THR A 191 5.52 7.52 9.93
CA THR A 191 5.25 8.95 10.04
C THR A 191 5.48 9.55 8.66
N ILE A 192 4.42 9.82 7.92
CA ILE A 192 4.50 10.43 6.59
C ILE A 192 4.54 11.93 6.80
N ILE A 193 5.72 12.50 6.59
CA ILE A 193 5.93 13.94 6.64
C ILE A 193 5.54 14.50 5.27
N ASP A 194 4.49 15.31 5.20
CA ASP A 194 4.11 15.98 3.96
C ASP A 194 5.18 17.00 3.56
N ASN A 195 5.73 16.85 2.35
CA ASN A 195 6.71 17.77 1.78
C ASN A 195 6.07 19.03 1.16
N LYS A 196 4.75 19.20 1.30
CA LYS A 196 3.95 20.35 0.86
C LYS A 196 3.90 20.52 -0.67
N GLU A 197 4.29 19.51 -1.43
CA GLU A 197 4.17 19.51 -2.88
C GLU A 197 2.73 19.19 -3.32
N ASN A 198 2.26 19.85 -4.38
CA ASN A 198 0.93 19.57 -4.92
C ASN A 198 0.96 18.32 -5.81
N ILE A 199 0.61 17.16 -5.24
CA ILE A 199 0.62 15.89 -5.96
C ILE A 199 -0.44 15.81 -7.06
N LEU A 200 -1.52 16.59 -6.93
CA LEU A 200 -2.64 16.61 -7.88
C LEU A 200 -2.26 17.22 -9.24
N LEU A 201 -1.14 17.95 -9.30
CA LEU A 201 -0.63 18.57 -10.52
C LEU A 201 0.52 17.80 -11.15
N ILE A 202 0.95 16.68 -10.56
CA ILE A 202 2.07 15.89 -11.10
C ILE A 202 1.70 15.36 -12.49
N ASP A 203 2.59 15.62 -13.46
CA ASP A 203 2.56 14.98 -14.76
C ASP A 203 3.28 13.62 -14.66
N PHE A 204 2.63 12.61 -14.08
CA PHE A 204 3.13 11.23 -14.08
C PHE A 204 2.05 10.30 -14.63
N ARG A 205 2.39 9.49 -15.63
CA ARG A 205 1.52 8.40 -16.10
C ARG A 205 1.78 7.14 -15.30
N THR A 206 0.84 6.19 -15.31
CA THR A 206 0.96 4.90 -14.59
C THR A 206 2.23 4.16 -14.96
N ASN A 207 2.46 3.99 -16.27
CA ASN A 207 3.65 3.34 -16.80
C ASN A 207 4.96 4.09 -16.45
N GLU A 208 4.92 5.41 -16.36
CA GLU A 208 6.09 6.20 -15.94
C GLU A 208 6.40 5.97 -14.46
N LEU A 209 5.38 5.93 -13.60
CA LEU A 209 5.55 5.60 -12.18
C LEU A 209 6.05 4.15 -12.01
N VAL A 210 5.45 3.18 -12.69
CA VAL A 210 5.90 1.76 -12.66
C VAL A 210 7.37 1.64 -13.07
N ALA A 211 7.78 2.31 -14.15
CA ALA A 211 9.17 2.31 -14.60
C ALA A 211 10.11 2.93 -13.56
N SER A 212 9.68 4.01 -12.90
CA SER A 212 10.45 4.65 -11.84
C SER A 212 10.59 3.76 -10.60
N ILE A 213 9.53 3.09 -10.17
CA ILE A 213 9.56 2.14 -9.06
C ILE A 213 10.50 0.97 -9.36
N MET A 214 10.42 0.42 -10.57
CA MET A 214 11.30 -0.65 -11.04
C MET A 214 12.76 -0.21 -11.02
N ALA A 215 13.07 1.00 -11.50
CA ALA A 215 14.41 1.54 -11.48
C ALA A 215 14.93 1.76 -10.04
N LEU A 216 14.11 2.33 -9.16
CA LEU A 216 14.44 2.52 -7.74
C LEU A 216 14.74 1.19 -7.04
N TYR A 217 13.94 0.15 -7.30
CA TYR A 217 14.16 -1.18 -6.70
C TYR A 217 15.52 -1.76 -7.08
N LEU A 218 15.91 -1.67 -8.35
CA LEU A 218 17.17 -2.22 -8.81
C LEU A 218 18.38 -1.42 -8.34
N ILE A 219 18.26 -0.10 -8.27
CA ILE A 219 19.27 0.77 -7.63
C ILE A 219 19.44 0.38 -6.17
N ASN A 220 18.34 0.20 -5.43
CA ASN A 220 18.38 -0.20 -4.03
C ASN A 220 18.97 -1.61 -3.82
N LYS A 221 18.95 -2.46 -4.85
CA LYS A 221 19.58 -3.79 -4.85
C LYS A 221 21.03 -3.79 -5.36
N GLY A 222 21.56 -2.63 -5.76
CA GLY A 222 22.93 -2.50 -6.26
C GLY A 222 23.14 -2.97 -7.70
N TYR A 223 22.06 -3.15 -8.49
CA TYR A 223 22.16 -3.63 -9.87
C TYR A 223 22.49 -2.53 -10.90
N ILE A 224 22.35 -1.25 -10.54
CA ILE A 224 22.61 -0.11 -11.41
C ILE A 224 23.60 0.81 -10.68
N GLU A 225 24.82 0.94 -11.21
CA GLU A 225 25.91 1.71 -10.58
C GLU A 225 25.83 3.22 -10.81
N ASN A 226 25.07 3.68 -11.82
CA ASN A 226 25.01 5.09 -12.21
C ASN A 226 23.59 5.65 -12.01
N HIS A 227 23.30 6.10 -10.79
CA HIS A 227 21.93 6.22 -10.27
C HIS A 227 21.13 7.41 -10.83
N ASN A 228 21.75 8.59 -11.02
CA ASN A 228 21.03 9.81 -11.41
C ASN A 228 20.83 9.95 -12.93
N SER A 229 21.82 9.55 -13.73
CA SER A 229 21.79 9.70 -15.19
C SER A 229 20.69 8.85 -15.85
N TYR A 230 20.24 7.78 -15.18
CA TYR A 230 19.18 6.90 -15.65
C TYR A 230 17.77 7.51 -15.55
N PHE A 231 17.53 8.34 -14.54
CA PHE A 231 16.22 8.98 -14.39
C PHE A 231 16.12 10.23 -15.25
N SER A 232 14.98 10.40 -15.92
CA SER A 232 14.67 11.70 -16.49
C SER A 232 14.35 12.71 -15.37
N ASN A 233 14.70 13.99 -15.55
CA ASN A 233 14.35 15.06 -14.61
C ASN A 233 12.85 15.07 -14.25
N LYS A 234 11.99 14.74 -15.22
CA LYS A 234 10.55 14.60 -15.02
C LYS A 234 10.22 13.53 -13.97
N HIS A 235 10.87 12.37 -14.07
CA HIS A 235 10.59 11.22 -13.22
C HIS A 235 11.13 11.40 -11.80
N ILE A 236 12.37 11.87 -11.63
CA ILE A 236 12.91 12.23 -10.30
C ILE A 236 12.02 13.27 -9.63
N ARG A 237 11.64 14.34 -10.34
CA ARG A 237 10.76 15.38 -9.78
C ARG A 237 9.39 14.83 -9.42
N GLY A 238 8.86 13.87 -10.20
CA GLY A 238 7.62 13.17 -9.88
C GLY A 238 7.72 12.37 -8.59
N LEU A 239 8.77 11.57 -8.44
CA LEU A 239 9.05 10.78 -7.23
C LEU A 239 9.21 11.68 -5.99
N TYR A 240 9.97 12.76 -6.12
CA TYR A 240 10.15 13.74 -5.04
C TYR A 240 8.81 14.37 -4.65
N LYS A 241 8.03 14.88 -5.61
CA LYS A 241 6.72 15.47 -5.33
C LYS A 241 5.75 14.48 -4.69
N MET A 242 5.81 13.20 -5.04
CA MET A 242 5.03 12.14 -4.38
C MET A 242 5.58 11.72 -3.01
N ASN A 243 6.63 12.38 -2.51
CA ASN A 243 7.29 12.06 -1.25
C ASN A 243 7.83 10.62 -1.19
N ILE A 244 8.25 10.06 -2.33
CA ILE A 244 8.86 8.73 -2.43
C ILE A 244 10.37 8.81 -2.15
N ILE A 245 10.98 9.97 -2.40
CA ILE A 245 12.41 10.24 -2.19
C ILE A 245 12.59 11.55 -1.43
N ASP A 246 13.62 11.63 -0.57
CA ASP A 246 13.84 12.74 0.38
C ASP A 246 14.38 14.00 -0.29
N GLU A 247 15.31 13.86 -1.24
CA GLU A 247 16.05 14.99 -1.80
C GLU A 247 16.20 14.94 -3.32
N TYR A 248 16.27 16.14 -3.90
CA TYR A 248 16.68 16.42 -5.26
C TYR A 248 17.94 17.28 -5.20
N ASN A 249 19.13 16.67 -5.13
CA ASN A 249 20.39 17.38 -5.35
C ASN A 249 21.56 16.46 -5.74
N LYS A 250 22.51 17.07 -6.46
CA LYS A 250 23.49 16.53 -7.44
C LYS A 250 24.54 15.51 -6.96
N ASN A 251 24.35 14.84 -5.82
CA ASN A 251 25.37 13.94 -5.24
C ASN A 251 25.16 12.46 -5.59
N ASP A 252 24.69 12.17 -6.81
CA ASP A 252 24.55 10.81 -7.39
C ASP A 252 23.83 9.74 -6.55
N TYR A 253 23.20 10.09 -5.43
CA TYR A 253 22.54 9.16 -4.54
C TYR A 253 21.05 9.50 -4.37
N ILE A 254 20.18 8.50 -4.56
CA ILE A 254 18.74 8.63 -4.37
C ILE A 254 18.39 8.07 -2.99
N LYS A 255 18.03 8.95 -2.06
CA LYS A 255 17.57 8.57 -0.72
C LYS A 255 16.06 8.35 -0.74
N LEU A 256 15.62 7.13 -0.43
CA LEU A 256 14.20 6.82 -0.27
C LEU A 256 13.66 7.43 1.03
N THR A 257 12.42 7.90 1.00
CA THR A 257 11.65 8.16 2.23
C THR A 257 11.18 6.83 2.81
N ASN A 258 10.68 6.81 4.05
CA ASN A 258 10.10 5.59 4.63
C ASN A 258 8.95 5.02 3.79
N ILE A 259 8.13 5.89 3.17
CA ILE A 259 7.04 5.45 2.30
C ILE A 259 7.57 4.93 0.95
N GLY A 260 8.70 5.48 0.48
CA GLY A 260 9.44 4.95 -0.66
C GLY A 260 9.99 3.55 -0.39
N GLU A 261 10.57 3.30 0.79
CA GLU A 261 11.05 1.97 1.18
C GLU A 261 9.93 0.93 1.21
N GLU A 262 8.79 1.25 1.83
CA GLU A 262 7.61 0.37 1.85
C GLU A 262 7.07 0.11 0.44
N LEU A 263 7.14 1.11 -0.44
CA LEU A 263 6.77 0.94 -1.84
C LEU A 263 7.71 -0.01 -2.59
N ILE A 264 9.02 0.09 -2.37
CA ILE A 264 10.02 -0.82 -2.95
C ILE A 264 9.87 -2.24 -2.42
N LYS A 265 9.56 -2.39 -1.13
CA LYS A 265 9.25 -3.69 -0.50
C LYS A 265 7.99 -4.32 -1.10
N GLY A 266 6.93 -3.55 -1.29
CA GLY A 266 5.71 -4.00 -1.96
C GLY A 266 5.98 -4.47 -3.40
N PHE A 267 6.83 -3.74 -4.12
CA PHE A 267 7.27 -4.17 -5.45
C PHE A 267 8.11 -5.45 -5.44
N SER A 268 9.04 -5.60 -4.49
CA SER A 268 9.81 -6.84 -4.30
C SER A 268 8.89 -8.05 -4.11
N MET A 269 7.91 -7.92 -3.21
CA MET A 269 6.94 -9.00 -2.94
C MET A 269 6.09 -9.34 -4.17
N PHE A 270 5.76 -8.34 -4.99
CA PHE A 270 5.05 -8.57 -6.25
C PHE A 270 5.90 -9.39 -7.23
N LEU A 271 7.19 -9.09 -7.35
CA LEU A 271 8.11 -9.85 -8.21
C LEU A 271 8.27 -11.30 -7.74
N ASP A 272 8.46 -11.51 -6.43
CA ASP A 272 8.64 -12.85 -5.84
C ASP A 272 7.43 -13.76 -6.11
N LYS A 273 6.22 -13.19 -6.12
CA LYS A 273 4.97 -13.93 -6.37
C LYS A 273 4.68 -14.22 -7.84
N ASN A 274 5.20 -13.42 -8.77
CA ASN A 274 4.76 -13.44 -10.17
C ASN A 274 5.84 -13.94 -11.15
N PHE A 275 6.81 -14.74 -10.66
CA PHE A 275 7.82 -15.45 -11.46
C PHE A 275 8.41 -14.61 -12.62
N TYR A 276 9.17 -13.58 -12.25
CA TYR A 276 10.17 -13.02 -13.15
C TYR A 276 11.55 -13.36 -12.59
N THR A 277 12.36 -14.13 -13.32
CA THR A 277 13.80 -14.17 -13.08
C THR A 277 14.30 -12.73 -13.16
N ILE A 278 14.91 -12.24 -12.09
CA ILE A 278 15.51 -10.89 -12.03
C ILE A 278 16.33 -10.61 -13.29
N ASP A 279 16.98 -11.63 -13.85
CA ASP A 279 17.72 -11.62 -15.12
C ASP A 279 16.92 -11.07 -16.32
N TYR A 280 15.63 -11.40 -16.43
CA TYR A 280 14.78 -10.89 -17.53
C TYR A 280 14.50 -9.38 -17.39
N LEU A 281 14.32 -8.92 -16.15
CA LEU A 281 14.14 -7.49 -15.85
C LEU A 281 15.45 -6.73 -16.08
N MET A 282 16.57 -7.34 -15.67
CA MET A 282 17.93 -6.82 -15.85
C MET A 282 18.30 -6.68 -17.33
N ASP A 283 18.10 -7.71 -18.15
CA ASP A 283 18.34 -7.63 -19.60
C ASP A 283 17.56 -6.48 -20.23
N LYS A 284 16.30 -6.31 -19.86
CA LYS A 284 15.45 -5.26 -20.44
C LYS A 284 15.84 -3.85 -19.97
N ILE A 285 16.39 -3.72 -18.77
CA ILE A 285 16.91 -2.44 -18.27
C ILE A 285 18.27 -2.10 -18.84
N ASN A 286 19.17 -3.07 -18.98
CA ASN A 286 20.46 -2.88 -19.64
C ASN A 286 20.29 -2.39 -21.10
N ASN A 287 19.18 -2.79 -21.73
CA ASN A 287 18.81 -2.35 -23.07
C ASN A 287 18.10 -0.97 -23.12
N CYS A 288 17.72 -0.37 -21.99
CA CYS A 288 17.11 0.95 -21.92
C CYS A 288 18.11 1.94 -21.33
N LYS A 289 18.32 3.10 -21.97
CA LYS A 289 19.29 4.11 -21.46
C LYS A 289 18.70 5.02 -20.39
N SER A 290 17.38 5.01 -20.23
CA SER A 290 16.71 5.84 -19.23
C SER A 290 15.33 5.29 -18.84
N THR A 291 14.83 5.75 -17.69
CA THR A 291 13.45 5.51 -17.25
C THR A 291 12.38 5.96 -18.26
N LYS A 292 12.68 6.94 -19.14
CA LYS A 292 11.76 7.37 -20.22
C LYS A 292 11.62 6.32 -21.31
N GLU A 293 12.71 5.64 -21.65
CA GLU A 293 12.70 4.50 -22.56
C GLU A 293 12.06 3.29 -21.91
N LEU A 294 12.42 3.02 -20.65
CA LEU A 294 11.87 1.92 -19.86
C LEU A 294 10.34 2.02 -19.75
N ALA A 295 9.79 3.21 -19.51
CA ALA A 295 8.34 3.43 -19.45
C ALA A 295 7.59 3.06 -20.73
N LYS A 296 8.27 2.99 -21.88
CA LYS A 296 7.68 2.57 -23.17
C LYS A 296 7.84 1.06 -23.42
N SER A 297 8.65 0.38 -22.62
CA SER A 297 8.99 -1.04 -22.81
C SER A 297 7.75 -1.94 -22.68
N LYS A 298 7.80 -3.10 -23.35
CA LYS A 298 6.77 -4.14 -23.20
C LYS A 298 6.72 -4.69 -21.77
N VAL A 299 7.85 -4.68 -21.06
CA VAL A 299 7.95 -5.17 -19.67
C VAL A 299 7.12 -4.30 -18.75
N VAL A 300 7.33 -2.98 -18.77
CA VAL A 300 6.55 -2.05 -17.94
C VAL A 300 5.06 -2.16 -18.23
N LYS A 301 4.67 -2.30 -19.51
CA LYS A 301 3.24 -2.51 -19.87
C LYS A 301 2.67 -3.80 -19.31
N LYS A 302 3.47 -4.87 -19.19
CA LYS A 302 3.04 -6.13 -18.57
C LYS A 302 2.94 -6.01 -17.05
N LEU A 303 3.87 -5.28 -16.42
CA LEU A 303 3.90 -5.05 -14.97
C LEU A 303 2.82 -4.07 -14.51
N ASP A 304 2.43 -3.09 -15.34
CA ASP A 304 1.33 -2.13 -15.06
C ASP A 304 -0.04 -2.84 -15.14
N ASN A 305 -0.30 -3.71 -14.16
CA ASN A 305 -1.49 -4.55 -14.06
C ASN A 305 -2.09 -4.52 -12.64
N ALA A 306 -3.28 -5.12 -12.48
CA ALA A 306 -4.02 -5.08 -11.21
C ALA A 306 -3.24 -5.65 -10.02
N ASN A 307 -2.51 -6.76 -10.21
CA ASN A 307 -1.75 -7.43 -9.15
C ASN A 307 -0.58 -6.56 -8.66
N PHE A 308 0.08 -5.86 -9.57
CA PHE A 308 1.11 -4.88 -9.21
C PHE A 308 0.52 -3.73 -8.41
N TRP A 309 -0.57 -3.13 -8.91
CA TRP A 309 -1.24 -2.03 -8.23
C TRP A 309 -1.75 -2.42 -6.85
N GLU A 310 -2.24 -3.64 -6.67
CA GLU A 310 -2.63 -4.18 -5.38
C GLU A 310 -1.45 -4.20 -4.40
N ALA A 311 -0.30 -4.74 -4.82
CA ALA A 311 0.90 -4.88 -4.01
C ALA A 311 1.46 -3.54 -3.52
N ILE A 312 1.37 -2.47 -4.34
CA ILE A 312 1.87 -1.13 -3.99
C ILE A 312 0.76 -0.14 -3.59
N SER A 313 -0.51 -0.58 -3.56
CA SER A 313 -1.64 0.33 -3.35
C SER A 313 -1.58 1.00 -1.99
N TYR A 314 -1.16 0.29 -0.96
CA TYR A 314 -1.10 0.82 0.40
C TYR A 314 -0.16 2.02 0.51
N PRO A 315 1.14 1.93 0.18
CA PRO A 315 2.04 3.07 0.33
C PRO A 315 1.62 4.28 -0.52
N ILE A 316 1.15 4.05 -1.75
CA ILE A 316 0.63 5.15 -2.58
C ILE A 316 -0.62 5.78 -1.97
N ARG A 317 -1.55 4.97 -1.44
CA ARG A 317 -2.74 5.50 -0.76
C ARG A 317 -2.35 6.39 0.42
N GLN A 318 -1.36 5.99 1.19
CA GLN A 318 -0.91 6.77 2.33
C GLN A 318 -0.31 8.12 1.91
N ILE A 319 0.40 8.19 0.77
CA ILE A 319 0.83 9.47 0.17
C ILE A 319 -0.39 10.39 -0.08
N TYR A 320 -1.47 9.86 -0.66
CA TYR A 320 -2.68 10.65 -0.94
C TYR A 320 -3.46 11.04 0.33
N LEU A 321 -3.47 10.21 1.37
CA LEU A 321 -4.20 10.51 2.61
C LEU A 321 -3.48 11.56 3.47
N HIS A 322 -2.15 11.63 3.38
CA HIS A 322 -1.33 12.52 4.22
C HIS A 322 -0.88 13.80 3.52
N ASN A 323 -0.89 13.87 2.19
CA ASN A 323 -0.57 15.10 1.48
C ASN A 323 -1.72 16.11 1.57
N GLU A 324 -1.40 17.37 1.87
CA GLU A 324 -2.35 18.46 2.10
C GLU A 324 -3.35 18.65 0.95
N TYR A 325 -2.88 18.65 -0.29
CA TYR A 325 -3.72 18.92 -1.46
C TYR A 325 -4.67 17.76 -1.75
N SER A 326 -4.18 16.52 -1.73
CA SER A 326 -5.03 15.35 -1.96
C SER A 326 -5.98 15.11 -0.80
N LYS A 327 -5.56 15.34 0.45
CA LYS A 327 -6.42 15.28 1.63
C LYS A 327 -7.59 16.26 1.50
N LEU A 328 -7.30 17.50 1.10
CA LEU A 328 -8.34 18.51 0.84
C LEU A 328 -9.29 18.09 -0.29
N LEU A 329 -8.76 17.57 -1.42
CA LEU A 329 -9.60 17.04 -2.50
C LEU A 329 -10.54 15.92 -1.99
N ILE A 330 -10.01 14.97 -1.21
CA ILE A 330 -10.78 13.85 -0.65
C ILE A 330 -11.88 14.38 0.29
N GLN A 331 -11.60 15.37 1.14
CA GLN A 331 -12.60 16.02 2.00
C GLN A 331 -13.71 16.67 1.18
N LEU A 332 -13.36 17.42 0.12
CA LEU A 332 -14.34 18.06 -0.75
C LEU A 332 -15.23 17.01 -1.44
N ILE A 333 -14.65 15.93 -1.97
CA ILE A 333 -15.43 14.85 -2.59
C ILE A 333 -16.32 14.16 -1.55
N SER A 334 -15.80 13.80 -0.38
CA SER A 334 -16.56 13.12 0.67
C SER A 334 -17.79 13.91 1.10
N LYS A 335 -17.62 15.22 1.39
CA LYS A 335 -18.73 16.07 1.81
C LYS A 335 -19.82 16.18 0.73
N ALA A 336 -19.44 16.23 -0.55
CA ALA A 336 -20.39 16.25 -1.64
C ALA A 336 -21.07 14.88 -1.85
N ASN A 337 -20.31 13.78 -1.77
CA ASN A 337 -20.85 12.41 -1.89
C ASN A 337 -21.85 12.08 -0.76
N LYS A 338 -21.65 12.60 0.46
CA LYS A 338 -22.61 12.52 1.57
C LYS A 338 -23.94 13.24 1.28
N SER A 339 -23.94 14.18 0.34
CA SER A 339 -25.13 14.87 -0.16
C SER A 339 -25.61 14.31 -1.50
N GLU A 340 -25.19 13.10 -1.86
CA GLU A 340 -25.50 12.42 -3.14
C GLU A 340 -25.02 13.18 -4.40
N ILE A 341 -23.99 14.01 -4.26
CA ILE A 341 -23.38 14.75 -5.36
C ILE A 341 -22.09 14.06 -5.80
N TYR A 342 -22.09 13.52 -7.02
CA TYR A 342 -21.01 12.65 -7.51
C TYR A 342 -20.23 13.18 -8.71
N ASN A 343 -20.77 14.10 -9.53
CA ASN A 343 -20.03 14.61 -10.69
C ASN A 343 -19.18 15.83 -10.33
N LEU A 344 -18.00 15.96 -10.94
CA LEU A 344 -17.03 16.99 -10.59
C LEU A 344 -17.58 18.41 -10.71
N GLY A 345 -18.40 18.66 -11.74
CA GLY A 345 -19.04 19.96 -11.95
C GLY A 345 -19.92 20.35 -10.77
N ASP A 346 -20.80 19.45 -10.34
CA ASP A 346 -21.71 19.70 -9.21
C ASP A 346 -20.97 19.68 -7.86
N ILE A 347 -19.91 18.86 -7.70
CA ILE A 347 -19.05 18.91 -6.50
C ILE A 347 -18.44 20.31 -6.35
N LEU A 348 -17.87 20.86 -7.42
CA LEU A 348 -17.28 22.20 -7.41
C LEU A 348 -18.32 23.27 -7.06
N LEU A 349 -19.50 23.22 -7.71
CA LEU A 349 -20.57 24.17 -7.47
C LEU A 349 -21.11 24.09 -6.04
N PHE A 350 -21.32 22.88 -5.51
CA PHE A 350 -21.74 22.65 -4.13
C PHE A 350 -20.84 23.37 -3.13
N HIS A 351 -19.52 23.30 -3.29
CA HIS A 351 -18.58 23.97 -2.39
C HIS A 351 -18.50 25.47 -2.60
N LEU A 352 -18.62 25.97 -3.84
CA LEU A 352 -18.73 27.40 -4.11
C LEU A 352 -19.97 28.01 -3.44
N TYR A 353 -21.14 27.34 -3.54
CA TYR A 353 -22.36 27.78 -2.85
C TYR A 353 -22.20 27.81 -1.32
N ASN A 354 -21.35 26.95 -0.77
CA ASN A 354 -21.02 26.91 0.66
C ASN A 354 -19.85 27.85 1.05
N GLY A 355 -19.45 28.78 0.18
CA GLY A 355 -18.43 29.79 0.47
C GLY A 355 -16.98 29.29 0.49
N ARG A 356 -16.71 28.05 0.06
CA ARG A 356 -15.36 27.44 0.07
C ARG A 356 -14.49 27.88 -1.10
N LYS A 357 -14.39 29.19 -1.33
CA LYS A 357 -13.70 29.78 -2.49
C LYS A 357 -12.21 29.45 -2.50
N GLU A 358 -11.55 29.52 -1.34
CA GLU A 358 -10.11 29.26 -1.20
C GLU A 358 -9.77 27.81 -1.53
N GLU A 359 -10.53 26.86 -0.98
CA GLU A 359 -10.32 25.43 -1.23
C GLU A 359 -10.59 25.08 -2.69
N ILE A 360 -11.63 25.69 -3.29
CA ILE A 360 -11.91 25.51 -4.72
C ILE A 360 -10.80 26.08 -5.60
N ARG A 361 -10.30 27.29 -5.30
CA ARG A 361 -9.12 27.84 -6.00
C ARG A 361 -7.95 26.88 -5.90
N LYS A 362 -7.63 26.44 -4.68
CA LYS A 362 -6.44 25.63 -4.39
C LYS A 362 -6.43 24.28 -5.13
N ILE A 363 -7.60 23.66 -5.31
CA ILE A 363 -7.70 22.31 -5.88
C ILE A 363 -8.11 22.31 -7.36
N PHE A 364 -9.07 23.15 -7.74
CA PHE A 364 -9.74 23.07 -9.03
C PHE A 364 -9.38 24.20 -10.00
N VAL A 365 -8.57 25.18 -9.60
CA VAL A 365 -8.10 26.25 -10.50
C VAL A 365 -6.63 26.01 -10.83
N GLY A 366 -6.35 25.64 -12.08
CA GLY A 366 -4.98 25.54 -12.58
C GLY A 366 -4.40 26.88 -13.01
N GLU A 367 -3.10 26.90 -13.31
CA GLU A 367 -2.37 28.09 -13.78
C GLU A 367 -2.80 28.56 -15.19
N THR A 368 -3.33 27.63 -16.01
CA THR A 368 -3.73 27.90 -17.40
C THR A 368 -4.95 27.08 -17.79
N ALA A 369 -5.68 27.54 -18.79
CA ALA A 369 -6.82 26.88 -19.38
C ALA A 369 -6.41 25.53 -20.00
N THR A 370 -7.12 24.46 -19.62
CA THR A 370 -6.85 23.11 -20.12
C THR A 370 -8.05 22.55 -20.88
N SER A 371 -7.83 22.20 -22.15
CA SER A 371 -8.67 21.31 -22.97
C SER A 371 -7.92 20.98 -24.25
N GLY A 372 -8.24 19.86 -24.90
CA GLY A 372 -7.66 19.50 -26.19
C GLY A 372 -8.07 20.49 -27.27
N LEU A 373 -7.10 21.19 -27.86
CA LEU A 373 -7.35 22.11 -28.98
C LEU A 373 -7.76 21.37 -30.25
N LYS A 374 -7.10 20.25 -30.55
CA LYS A 374 -7.34 19.45 -31.76
C LYS A 374 -8.79 18.90 -31.82
N PRO A 375 -9.33 18.26 -30.77
CA PRO A 375 -10.74 17.83 -30.78
C PRO A 375 -11.75 18.96 -31.04
N ILE A 376 -11.50 20.17 -30.51
CA ILE A 376 -12.38 21.33 -30.78
C ILE A 376 -12.27 21.75 -32.25
N LYS A 377 -11.05 21.82 -32.80
CA LYS A 377 -10.80 22.15 -34.21
C LYS A 377 -11.42 21.14 -35.16
N ASP A 378 -11.36 19.85 -34.81
CA ASP A 378 -11.81 18.73 -35.64
C ASP A 378 -13.32 18.42 -35.47
N ASN A 379 -14.08 19.25 -34.74
CA ASN A 379 -15.50 19.03 -34.42
C ASN A 379 -15.79 17.72 -33.64
N LYS A 380 -14.81 17.25 -32.84
CA LYS A 380 -14.89 16.01 -32.06
C LYS A 380 -15.13 16.24 -30.57
N ASP A 381 -15.01 17.48 -30.07
CA ASP A 381 -15.26 17.77 -28.65
C ASP A 381 -16.71 17.47 -28.27
N ILE A 382 -16.90 16.77 -27.14
CA ILE A 382 -18.18 16.35 -26.59
C ILE A 382 -19.18 17.51 -26.44
N CYS A 383 -18.69 18.73 -26.19
CA CYS A 383 -19.53 19.91 -26.00
C CYS A 383 -20.26 20.34 -27.28
N LEU A 384 -19.73 20.00 -28.46
CA LEU A 384 -20.35 20.34 -29.75
C LEU A 384 -21.56 19.48 -30.08
N LYS A 385 -21.65 18.31 -29.44
CA LYS A 385 -22.74 17.33 -29.61
C LYS A 385 -23.58 17.17 -28.34
N CYS A 386 -23.38 18.05 -27.36
CA CYS A 386 -24.02 17.92 -26.06
C CYS A 386 -25.45 18.46 -26.11
N GLU A 387 -26.41 17.56 -25.97
CA GLU A 387 -27.84 17.89 -25.81
C GLU A 387 -28.18 18.28 -24.36
N GLY A 388 -27.32 17.94 -23.40
CA GLY A 388 -27.46 18.26 -21.98
C GLY A 388 -27.08 19.71 -21.68
N TYR A 389 -28.04 20.51 -21.22
CA TYR A 389 -28.00 21.96 -21.29
C TYR A 389 -27.45 22.72 -20.07
N LYS A 390 -26.90 22.05 -19.05
CA LYS A 390 -26.42 22.72 -17.81
C LYS A 390 -25.49 23.90 -18.14
N CYS A 391 -24.54 23.71 -19.06
CA CYS A 391 -23.54 24.72 -19.40
C CYS A 391 -23.99 25.79 -20.41
N SER A 392 -25.15 25.61 -21.05
CA SER A 392 -25.47 26.38 -22.26
C SER A 392 -26.89 26.92 -22.32
N ARG A 393 -27.65 26.86 -21.22
CA ARG A 393 -29.02 27.40 -21.12
C ARG A 393 -29.91 27.01 -22.31
N LYS A 394 -29.84 25.75 -22.73
CA LYS A 394 -30.61 25.18 -23.85
C LYS A 394 -30.16 25.56 -25.27
N VAL A 395 -28.97 26.13 -25.42
CA VAL A 395 -28.39 26.47 -26.73
C VAL A 395 -27.20 25.57 -27.06
N TYR A 396 -27.02 25.20 -28.32
CA TYR A 396 -25.82 24.47 -28.76
C TYR A 396 -24.56 25.32 -28.59
N ILE A 397 -23.52 24.74 -28.01
CA ILE A 397 -22.22 25.43 -27.90
C ILE A 397 -21.52 25.34 -29.24
N THR A 398 -21.19 26.49 -29.83
CA THR A 398 -20.49 26.56 -31.11
C THR A 398 -18.99 26.30 -30.96
N LYS A 399 -18.36 25.80 -32.03
CA LYS A 399 -16.90 25.67 -32.14
C LYS A 399 -16.17 26.99 -31.85
N THR A 400 -16.67 28.10 -32.40
CA THR A 400 -16.10 29.43 -32.16
C THR A 400 -16.11 29.80 -30.69
N LYS A 401 -17.23 29.52 -29.97
CA LYS A 401 -17.33 29.76 -28.53
C LYS A 401 -16.32 28.90 -27.76
N LEU A 402 -16.22 27.59 -28.04
CA LEU A 402 -15.24 26.73 -27.35
C LEU A 402 -13.79 27.17 -27.58
N LEU A 403 -13.43 27.57 -28.80
CA LEU A 403 -12.10 28.09 -29.11
C LEU A 403 -11.83 29.40 -28.39
N TYR A 404 -12.79 30.32 -28.34
CA TYR A 404 -12.68 31.57 -27.59
C TYR A 404 -12.43 31.32 -26.10
N TYR A 405 -13.19 30.41 -25.49
CA TYR A 405 -13.00 30.03 -24.08
C TYR A 405 -11.61 29.45 -23.85
N ARG A 406 -11.21 28.48 -24.70
CA ARG A 406 -9.94 27.78 -24.56
C ARG A 406 -8.72 28.68 -24.77
N CYS A 407 -8.76 29.58 -25.75
CA CYS A 407 -7.56 30.30 -26.21
C CYS A 407 -7.42 31.71 -25.61
N ASN A 408 -8.53 32.36 -25.22
CA ASN A 408 -8.52 33.78 -24.90
C ASN A 408 -9.12 34.08 -23.52
N TYR A 409 -10.34 33.59 -23.28
CA TYR A 409 -11.12 34.03 -22.13
C TYR A 409 -10.64 33.40 -20.81
N VAL A 410 -10.47 32.08 -20.77
CA VAL A 410 -10.25 31.38 -19.49
C VAL A 410 -8.88 31.67 -18.87
N ASP A 411 -7.82 31.84 -19.67
CA ASP A 411 -6.50 32.23 -19.12
C ASP A 411 -6.55 33.62 -18.47
N THR A 412 -7.28 34.56 -19.08
CA THR A 412 -7.51 35.88 -18.49
C THR A 412 -8.33 35.78 -17.20
N TYR A 413 -9.33 34.91 -17.19
CA TYR A 413 -10.19 34.67 -16.04
C TYR A 413 -9.43 34.02 -14.86
N ILE A 414 -8.58 33.01 -15.12
CA ILE A 414 -7.70 32.39 -14.11
C ILE A 414 -6.80 33.45 -13.44
N LYS A 415 -6.17 34.33 -14.23
CA LYS A 415 -5.36 35.43 -13.70
C LYS A 415 -6.15 36.37 -12.78
N LYS A 416 -7.45 36.58 -13.05
CA LYS A 416 -8.33 37.37 -12.19
C LYS A 416 -8.62 36.64 -10.88
N ILE A 417 -8.96 35.35 -10.91
CA ILE A 417 -9.15 34.52 -9.70
C ILE A 417 -7.92 34.55 -8.78
N HIS A 418 -6.71 34.52 -9.36
CA HIS A 418 -5.48 34.56 -8.55
C HIS A 418 -5.27 35.89 -7.82
N LYS A 419 -5.81 36.99 -8.35
CA LYS A 419 -5.77 38.32 -7.74
C LYS A 419 -6.91 38.55 -6.77
N ASP A 420 -8.09 38.06 -7.10
CA ASP A 420 -9.33 38.27 -6.38
C ASP A 420 -10.24 37.05 -6.52
N LEU A 421 -10.53 36.42 -5.38
CA LEU A 421 -11.32 35.19 -5.30
C LEU A 421 -12.78 35.39 -5.65
N ASP A 422 -13.31 36.61 -5.58
CA ASP A 422 -14.71 36.88 -5.90
C ASP A 422 -15.01 36.65 -7.39
N TYR A 423 -13.98 36.65 -8.24
CA TYR A 423 -14.14 36.21 -9.61
C TYR A 423 -14.63 34.76 -9.72
N LEU A 424 -14.40 33.89 -8.74
CA LEU A 424 -14.94 32.52 -8.75
C LEU A 424 -16.46 32.47 -8.85
N ASP A 425 -17.17 33.50 -8.39
CA ASP A 425 -18.64 33.56 -8.48
C ASP A 425 -19.12 33.59 -9.94
N MET A 426 -18.26 33.98 -10.89
CA MET A 426 -18.58 33.88 -12.31
C MET A 426 -18.78 32.44 -12.79
N ILE A 427 -18.17 31.44 -12.14
CA ILE A 427 -18.42 30.02 -12.48
C ILE A 427 -19.91 29.68 -12.31
N MET A 428 -20.57 30.23 -11.28
CA MET A 428 -22.01 30.00 -11.06
C MET A 428 -22.88 30.64 -12.17
N LYS A 429 -22.37 31.69 -12.82
CA LYS A 429 -23.06 32.38 -13.93
C LYS A 429 -22.77 31.72 -15.29
N ASP A 430 -21.59 31.13 -15.44
CA ASP A 430 -21.11 30.50 -16.67
C ASP A 430 -20.38 29.19 -16.38
N LEU A 431 -21.16 28.10 -16.29
CA LEU A 431 -20.65 26.78 -15.93
C LEU A 431 -19.70 26.18 -16.98
N LEU A 432 -19.67 26.71 -18.21
CA LEU A 432 -18.77 26.24 -19.25
C LEU A 432 -17.30 26.46 -18.87
N ILE A 433 -17.02 27.47 -18.04
CA ILE A 433 -15.69 27.78 -17.52
C ILE A 433 -15.07 26.56 -16.84
N ILE A 434 -15.86 25.79 -16.06
CA ILE A 434 -15.41 24.61 -15.28
C ILE A 434 -14.62 23.64 -16.16
N LYS A 435 -15.05 23.44 -17.42
CA LYS A 435 -14.37 22.54 -18.36
C LYS A 435 -12.90 22.90 -18.55
N PHE A 436 -12.56 24.19 -18.50
CA PHE A 436 -11.24 24.70 -18.86
C PHE A 436 -10.36 25.01 -17.64
N VAL A 437 -10.95 25.50 -16.55
CA VAL A 437 -10.23 25.89 -15.33
C VAL A 437 -9.68 24.70 -14.55
N VAL A 438 -10.41 23.58 -14.52
CA VAL A 438 -9.98 22.37 -13.81
C VAL A 438 -8.71 21.79 -14.46
N PRO A 439 -7.62 21.52 -13.73
CA PRO A 439 -6.39 20.97 -14.30
C PRO A 439 -6.59 19.62 -15.00
N TYR A 440 -5.93 19.40 -16.14
CA TYR A 440 -6.01 18.11 -16.85
C TYR A 440 -5.39 16.94 -16.07
N ASN A 441 -4.31 17.20 -15.32
CA ASN A 441 -3.65 16.14 -14.53
C ASN A 441 -4.57 15.62 -13.42
N LEU A 442 -5.41 16.48 -12.84
CA LEU A 442 -6.40 16.10 -11.84
C LEU A 442 -7.44 15.12 -12.43
N THR A 443 -8.05 15.49 -13.55
CA THR A 443 -9.18 14.76 -14.16
C THR A 443 -8.77 13.49 -14.90
N SER A 444 -7.47 13.31 -15.14
CA SER A 444 -6.94 12.14 -15.84
C SER A 444 -5.98 11.34 -14.96
N LYS A 445 -4.71 11.73 -14.89
CA LYS A 445 -3.64 10.97 -14.25
C LYS A 445 -3.92 10.69 -12.77
N ASN A 446 -4.26 11.72 -12.00
CA ASN A 446 -4.56 11.56 -10.58
C ASN A 446 -5.80 10.71 -10.35
N LYS A 447 -6.86 10.92 -11.15
CA LYS A 447 -8.04 10.06 -11.10
C LYS A 447 -7.71 8.59 -11.37
N ILE A 448 -6.85 8.29 -12.36
CA ILE A 448 -6.39 6.93 -12.65
C ILE A 448 -5.64 6.36 -11.43
N PHE A 449 -4.71 7.11 -10.83
CA PHE A 449 -3.99 6.65 -9.64
C PHE A 449 -4.95 6.36 -8.48
N MET A 450 -5.85 7.30 -8.16
CA MET A 450 -6.83 7.14 -7.10
C MET A 450 -7.76 5.94 -7.32
N LYS A 451 -8.10 5.61 -8.58
CA LYS A 451 -8.82 4.37 -8.91
C LYS A 451 -7.97 3.12 -8.68
N ASN A 452 -6.73 3.10 -9.19
CA ASN A 452 -5.84 1.95 -9.09
C ASN A 452 -5.52 1.59 -7.64
N ILE A 453 -5.38 2.60 -6.78
CA ILE A 453 -5.14 2.43 -5.35
C ILE A 453 -6.44 2.31 -4.56
N ASN A 454 -7.60 2.15 -5.18
CA ASN A 454 -8.89 1.96 -4.50
C ASN A 454 -9.30 3.10 -3.55
N LEU A 455 -8.96 4.36 -3.83
CA LEU A 455 -9.56 5.52 -3.16
C LEU A 455 -10.90 5.88 -3.80
N LEU A 456 -10.95 5.86 -5.14
CA LEU A 456 -12.18 6.03 -5.91
C LEU A 456 -12.76 4.68 -6.33
N ASP A 457 -14.05 4.66 -6.62
CA ASP A 457 -14.71 3.51 -7.24
C ASP A 457 -14.06 3.19 -8.61
N LYS A 458 -13.76 1.91 -8.83
CA LYS A 458 -13.21 1.41 -10.10
C LYS A 458 -14.17 1.67 -11.28
N LYS A 459 -15.48 1.75 -11.03
CA LYS A 459 -16.52 2.06 -12.03
C LYS A 459 -16.53 3.51 -12.48
N SER A 460 -15.89 4.43 -11.75
CA SER A 460 -15.80 5.83 -12.17
C SER A 460 -15.01 5.98 -13.46
N ASN A 461 -15.64 6.44 -14.54
CA ASN A 461 -14.96 6.61 -15.83
C ASN A 461 -13.90 7.72 -15.76
N VAL A 462 -12.83 7.56 -16.55
CA VAL A 462 -11.80 8.58 -16.72
C VAL A 462 -12.03 9.25 -18.07
N LEU A 463 -12.42 10.52 -18.05
CA LEU A 463 -12.72 11.27 -19.27
C LEU A 463 -11.52 12.13 -19.66
N HIS A 464 -11.07 12.00 -20.91
CA HIS A 464 -9.83 12.64 -21.35
C HIS A 464 -10.08 13.95 -22.11
N LYS A 465 -9.54 15.05 -21.60
CA LYS A 465 -9.58 16.36 -22.28
C LYS A 465 -8.86 16.37 -23.62
N LYS A 466 -7.77 15.60 -23.75
CA LYS A 466 -6.95 15.53 -24.98
C LYS A 466 -7.73 14.91 -26.15
N ASP A 467 -8.69 14.05 -25.86
CA ASP A 467 -9.48 13.30 -26.84
C ASP A 467 -10.84 13.98 -27.13
N GLY A 468 -11.16 15.03 -26.38
CA GLY A 468 -12.41 15.80 -26.52
C GLY A 468 -13.59 15.23 -25.73
N GLU A 469 -13.39 14.14 -24.99
CA GLU A 469 -14.46 13.40 -24.29
C GLU A 469 -14.82 14.01 -22.92
N TYR A 470 -13.97 14.88 -22.39
CA TYR A 470 -14.14 15.42 -21.05
C TYR A 470 -15.30 16.43 -20.93
N CYS A 471 -16.25 16.09 -20.05
CA CYS A 471 -17.31 16.94 -19.56
C CYS A 471 -17.34 16.89 -18.02
N PRO A 472 -17.22 18.02 -17.29
CA PRO A 472 -17.18 18.01 -15.83
C PRO A 472 -18.47 17.47 -15.19
N PHE A 473 -19.61 17.62 -15.87
CA PHE A 473 -20.91 17.14 -15.39
C PHE A 473 -21.16 15.65 -15.69
N LYS A 474 -20.29 15.01 -16.48
CA LYS A 474 -20.27 13.56 -16.68
C LYS A 474 -19.11 12.88 -15.94
N ASP A 475 -18.21 13.67 -15.35
CA ASP A 475 -17.00 13.18 -14.71
C ASP A 475 -17.31 12.75 -13.27
N ILE A 476 -17.57 11.47 -13.05
CA ILE A 476 -18.04 10.91 -11.76
C ILE A 476 -16.87 10.66 -10.79
N TRP A 477 -16.96 11.17 -9.56
CA TRP A 477 -16.01 11.02 -8.47
C TRP A 477 -16.74 10.48 -7.24
N ILE A 478 -16.64 9.16 -7.05
CA ILE A 478 -17.23 8.45 -5.91
C ILE A 478 -16.07 7.88 -5.08
N LEU A 479 -15.96 8.30 -3.82
CA LEU A 479 -15.05 7.67 -2.86
C LEU A 479 -15.58 6.28 -2.48
N LYS A 480 -14.67 5.36 -2.13
CA LYS A 480 -15.11 4.11 -1.49
C LYS A 480 -15.62 4.42 -0.07
N GLU A 481 -16.69 3.73 0.35
CA GLU A 481 -17.39 3.92 1.64
C GLU A 481 -16.45 4.13 2.83
N LYS A 482 -15.41 3.30 2.95
CA LYS A 482 -14.41 3.42 4.03
C LYS A 482 -13.60 4.72 4.08
N TYR A 483 -13.69 5.57 3.06
CA TYR A 483 -13.00 6.86 3.00
C TYR A 483 -13.92 8.07 3.18
N HIS A 484 -15.20 7.85 3.47
CA HIS A 484 -16.13 8.95 3.73
C HIS A 484 -15.83 9.65 5.07
N ASP A 485 -15.24 8.94 6.04
CA ASP A 485 -15.03 9.45 7.40
C ASP A 485 -13.55 9.56 7.84
N THR A 486 -12.60 9.10 7.02
CA THR A 486 -11.15 9.10 7.32
C THR A 486 -10.50 10.49 7.46
N VAL A 487 -11.27 11.58 7.39
CA VAL A 487 -10.71 12.93 7.39
C VAL A 487 -11.57 13.89 8.22
N VAL A 488 -11.63 13.65 9.53
CA VAL A 488 -12.06 14.65 10.53
C VAL A 488 -10.82 15.19 11.23
#